data_AF-A0A1H4ID31-F1
#
_entry.id   AF-A0A1H4ID31-F1
#
_cell.length_a   1.000
_cell.length_b   1.000
_cell.length_c   1.000
_cell.angle_alpha   90.00
_cell.angle_beta   90.00
_cell.angle_gamma   90.00
#
_symmetry.space_group_name_H-M   'P 1'
#
loop_
_entity.id
_entity.type
_entity.pdbx_description
1 polymer ?
#
loop_
_entity_poly.entity_id
_entity_poly.type
_entity_poly.pdbx_seq_one_letter_code
_entity_poly.pdbx_strand_id
1 'polypeptide(L)'
;MAELEDLAETVAVLDLYLKPIAERPVDLSDPGWQDKMRAAEPLDEAGIRAEAEEALRALLGHYEHGDTGTRAAVRAVFDRCPSFSWAAHLRGASFRTRLLHLSARDHGRDTRDEIMALGDIRAEATAAGVDIRPLLREVAELSSTVNKYGMGSMRDLLLRAAD
;
A
#
# COMPACT_ATOMS: atom_id res chain seq x y z
N MET A 1 5.36 19.74 -8.43
CA MET A 1 5.44 18.65 -9.43
C MET A 1 6.85 18.11 -9.54
N ALA A 2 7.88 18.94 -9.74
CA ALA A 2 9.29 18.50 -9.75
C ALA A 2 9.66 17.61 -8.54
N GLU A 3 9.27 17.99 -7.32
CA GLU A 3 9.53 17.16 -6.13
C GLU A 3 8.88 15.77 -6.17
N LEU A 4 7.68 15.65 -6.76
CA LEU A 4 7.01 14.35 -6.91
C LEU A 4 7.63 13.52 -8.05
N GLU A 5 8.19 14.17 -9.07
CA GLU A 5 8.93 13.51 -10.14
C GLU A 5 10.25 12.94 -9.60
N ASP A 6 11.03 13.74 -8.86
CA ASP A 6 12.26 13.28 -8.20
C ASP A 6 11.99 12.13 -7.20
N LEU A 7 10.87 12.22 -6.46
CA LEU A 7 10.42 11.16 -5.58
C LEU A 7 10.03 9.89 -6.36
N ALA A 8 9.37 10.04 -7.51
CA ALA A 8 9.02 8.91 -8.37
C ALA A 8 10.27 8.21 -8.93
N GLU A 9 11.31 8.95 -9.27
CA GLU A 9 12.61 8.39 -9.69
C GLU A 9 13.28 7.63 -8.53
N THR A 10 13.25 8.19 -7.32
CA THR A 10 13.73 7.51 -6.12
C THR A 10 13.02 6.17 -5.91
N VAL A 11 11.69 6.18 -6.00
CA VAL A 11 10.86 4.98 -5.85
C VAL A 11 11.15 3.95 -6.95
N ALA A 12 11.39 4.40 -8.19
CA ALA A 12 11.78 3.51 -9.28
C ALA A 12 13.14 2.84 -9.03
N VAL A 13 14.10 3.54 -8.42
CA VAL A 13 15.37 2.92 -8.01
C VAL A 13 15.14 1.87 -6.91
N LEU A 14 14.34 2.18 -5.89
CA LEU A 14 14.03 1.24 -4.81
C LEU A 14 13.28 0.00 -5.33
N ASP A 15 12.40 0.16 -6.31
CA ASP A 15 11.71 -0.95 -6.98
C ASP A 15 12.69 -1.93 -7.61
N LEU A 16 13.77 -1.44 -8.25
CA LEU A 16 14.81 -2.28 -8.84
C LEU A 16 15.56 -3.12 -7.80
N TYR A 17 15.81 -2.59 -6.60
CA TYR A 17 16.41 -3.36 -5.51
C TYR A 17 15.48 -4.46 -4.98
N LEU A 18 14.17 -4.22 -5.00
CA LEU A 18 13.17 -5.18 -4.52
C LEU A 18 12.80 -6.23 -5.55
N LYS A 19 12.97 -5.94 -6.83
CA LYS A 19 12.57 -6.80 -7.93
C LYS A 19 13.10 -8.24 -7.83
N PRO A 20 14.40 -8.50 -7.55
CA PRO A 20 14.90 -9.86 -7.43
C PRO A 20 14.26 -10.66 -6.28
N ILE A 21 13.85 -9.97 -5.21
CA ILE A 21 13.20 -10.58 -4.05
C ILE A 21 11.73 -10.87 -4.38
N ALA A 22 11.05 -9.92 -5.02
CA ALA A 22 9.65 -10.04 -5.42
C ALA A 22 9.42 -11.14 -6.48
N GLU A 23 10.38 -11.33 -7.39
CA GLU A 23 10.31 -12.33 -8.47
C GLU A 23 10.88 -13.70 -8.04
N ARG A 24 11.40 -13.81 -6.81
CA ARG A 24 11.98 -15.07 -6.29
C ARG A 24 10.87 -16.12 -6.14
N PRO A 25 10.98 -17.29 -6.83
CA PRO A 25 10.01 -18.35 -6.67
C PRO A 25 9.99 -18.89 -5.25
N VAL A 26 8.80 -19.21 -4.75
CA VAL A 26 8.62 -19.90 -3.47
C VAL A 26 8.75 -21.40 -3.71
N ASP A 27 9.66 -22.05 -2.96
CA ASP A 27 9.77 -23.51 -2.96
C ASP A 27 8.62 -24.11 -2.13
N LEU A 28 7.56 -24.55 -2.82
CA LEU A 28 6.40 -25.16 -2.17
C LEU A 28 6.69 -26.58 -1.62
N SER A 29 7.84 -27.17 -1.93
CA SER A 29 8.25 -28.47 -1.40
C SER A 29 8.88 -28.38 -0.01
N ASP A 30 9.31 -27.18 0.40
CA ASP A 30 9.83 -26.91 1.74
C ASP A 30 8.69 -26.90 2.78
N PRO A 31 8.65 -27.83 3.75
CA PRO A 31 7.58 -27.89 4.75
C PRO A 31 7.40 -26.59 5.56
N GLY A 32 8.42 -25.73 5.63
CA GLY A 32 8.38 -24.44 6.32
C GLY A 32 8.11 -23.23 5.42
N TRP A 33 7.74 -23.42 4.14
CA TRP A 33 7.62 -22.31 3.17
C TRP A 33 6.65 -21.22 3.63
N GLN A 34 5.54 -21.59 4.28
CA GLN A 34 4.53 -20.63 4.75
C GLN A 34 5.06 -19.72 5.85
N ASP A 35 5.77 -20.29 6.83
CA ASP A 35 6.32 -19.51 7.95
C ASP A 35 7.44 -18.60 7.46
N LYS A 36 8.26 -19.07 6.52
CA LYS A 36 9.27 -18.24 5.85
C LYS A 36 8.65 -17.07 5.09
N MET A 37 7.54 -17.30 4.38
CA MET A 37 6.82 -16.21 3.71
C MET A 37 6.23 -15.21 4.70
N ARG A 38 5.63 -15.66 5.81
CA ARG A 38 5.08 -14.76 6.83
C ARG A 38 6.15 -13.95 7.55
N ALA A 39 7.34 -14.51 7.74
CA ALA A 39 8.46 -13.86 8.39
C ALA A 39 9.33 -13.02 7.43
N ALA A 40 9.04 -13.03 6.14
CA ALA A 40 9.83 -12.31 5.15
C ALA A 40 9.74 -10.80 5.38
N GLU A 41 10.90 -10.14 5.34
CA GLU A 41 11.03 -8.68 5.50
C GLU A 41 11.80 -8.13 4.29
N PRO A 42 11.14 -7.96 3.12
CA PRO A 42 11.85 -7.65 1.87
C PRO A 42 12.67 -6.37 1.91
N LEU A 43 12.20 -5.37 2.65
CA LEU A 43 12.92 -4.10 2.83
C LEU A 43 14.22 -4.27 3.64
N ASP A 44 14.22 -5.17 4.63
CA ASP A 44 15.43 -5.51 5.40
C ASP A 44 16.37 -6.39 4.58
N GLU A 45 15.84 -7.37 3.85
CA GLU A 45 16.62 -8.24 2.96
C GLU A 45 17.36 -7.44 1.88
N ALA A 46 16.71 -6.41 1.31
CA ALA A 46 17.32 -5.50 0.35
C ALA A 46 18.22 -4.42 1.00
N GLY A 47 18.17 -4.25 2.32
CA GLY A 47 18.96 -3.23 3.03
C GLY A 47 18.54 -1.79 2.75
N ILE A 48 17.27 -1.56 2.37
CA ILE A 48 16.74 -0.25 1.93
C ILE A 48 15.56 0.25 2.79
N ARG A 49 15.35 -0.33 3.98
CA ARG A 49 14.16 -0.03 4.79
C ARG A 49 14.00 1.46 5.09
N ALA A 50 15.06 2.14 5.51
CA ALA A 50 14.98 3.53 5.90
C ALA A 50 14.54 4.42 4.72
N GLU A 51 15.17 4.20 3.56
CA GLU A 51 14.92 4.91 2.31
C GLU A 51 13.52 4.61 1.78
N ALA A 52 13.08 3.35 1.82
CA ALA A 52 11.75 2.94 1.36
C ALA A 52 10.63 3.49 2.25
N GLU A 53 10.81 3.47 3.57
CA GLU A 53 9.84 4.06 4.50
C GLU A 53 9.77 5.58 4.32
N GLU A 54 10.91 6.25 4.11
CA GLU A 54 10.93 7.69 3.87
C GLU A 54 10.23 8.07 2.56
N ALA A 55 10.54 7.36 1.47
CA ALA A 55 9.86 7.55 0.19
C ALA A 55 8.35 7.29 0.30
N LEU A 56 7.95 6.25 1.03
CA LEU A 56 6.54 5.96 1.27
C LEU A 56 5.85 7.08 2.07
N ARG A 57 6.47 7.60 3.15
CA ARG A 57 5.92 8.73 3.90
C ARG A 57 5.73 9.96 3.00
N ALA A 58 6.72 10.27 2.17
CA ALA A 58 6.65 11.41 1.25
C ALA A 58 5.51 11.22 0.21
N LEU A 59 5.37 10.04 -0.37
CA LEU A 59 4.28 9.73 -1.31
C LEU A 59 2.90 9.89 -0.65
N LEU A 60 2.73 9.38 0.58
CA LEU A 60 1.47 9.52 1.30
C LEU A 60 1.19 10.97 1.69
N GLY A 61 2.21 11.76 2.01
CA GLY A 61 2.09 13.20 2.25
C GLY A 61 1.55 13.94 1.02
N HIS A 62 2.09 13.66 -0.17
CA HIS A 62 1.58 14.20 -1.44
C HIS A 62 0.17 13.70 -1.76
N TYR A 63 -0.14 12.44 -1.48
CA TYR A 63 -1.46 11.86 -1.72
C TYR A 63 -2.54 12.51 -0.85
N GLU A 64 -2.23 12.73 0.43
CA GLU A 64 -3.14 13.32 1.40
C GLU A 64 -3.46 14.78 1.06
N HIS A 65 -2.42 15.60 0.90
CA HIS A 65 -2.55 17.06 0.78
C HIS A 65 -2.68 17.56 -0.67
N GLY A 66 -2.37 16.70 -1.64
CA GLY A 66 -2.43 17.02 -3.06
C GLY A 66 -3.85 17.13 -3.59
N ASP A 67 -3.99 17.73 -4.76
CA ASP A 67 -5.25 17.74 -5.50
C ASP A 67 -5.52 16.40 -6.21
N THR A 68 -6.62 16.31 -6.96
CA THR A 68 -6.98 15.12 -7.74
C THR A 68 -5.86 14.70 -8.71
N GLY A 69 -5.18 15.65 -9.34
CA GLY A 69 -4.07 15.38 -10.26
C GLY A 69 -2.87 14.76 -9.55
N THR A 70 -2.49 15.33 -8.40
CA THR A 70 -1.41 14.81 -7.54
C THR A 70 -1.73 13.40 -7.04
N ARG A 71 -2.96 13.14 -6.59
CA ARG A 71 -3.39 11.80 -6.17
C ARG A 71 -3.32 10.78 -7.30
N ALA A 72 -3.72 11.18 -8.52
CA ALA A 72 -3.60 10.34 -9.70
C ALA A 72 -2.12 10.05 -10.04
N ALA A 73 -1.24 11.04 -9.92
CA ALA A 73 0.19 10.86 -10.13
C ALA A 73 0.82 9.90 -9.11
N VAL A 74 0.48 10.01 -7.82
CA VAL A 74 0.95 9.06 -6.79
C VAL A 74 0.48 7.63 -7.09
N ARG A 75 -0.80 7.43 -7.47
CA ARG A 75 -1.29 6.11 -7.90
C ARG A 75 -0.50 5.56 -9.08
N ALA A 76 -0.15 6.40 -10.04
CA ALA A 76 0.66 6.01 -11.19
C ALA A 76 2.10 5.62 -10.80
N VAL A 77 2.65 6.15 -9.71
CA VAL A 77 3.94 5.67 -9.16
C VAL A 77 3.80 4.24 -8.66
N PHE A 78 2.80 3.94 -7.82
CA PHE A 78 2.57 2.58 -7.32
C PHE A 78 2.27 1.56 -8.43
N ASP A 79 1.56 1.97 -9.48
CA ASP A 79 1.28 1.11 -10.64
C ASP A 79 2.54 0.76 -11.45
N ARG A 80 3.44 1.75 -11.65
CA ARG A 80 4.70 1.57 -12.39
C ARG A 80 5.81 0.89 -11.59
N CYS A 81 5.74 0.93 -10.25
CA CYS A 81 6.75 0.40 -9.34
C CYS A 81 6.17 -0.74 -8.48
N PRO A 82 5.93 -1.92 -9.08
CA PRO A 82 5.14 -2.98 -8.47
C PRO A 82 5.85 -3.72 -7.33
N SER A 83 7.17 -3.87 -7.38
CA SER A 83 7.94 -4.52 -6.32
C SER A 83 8.02 -3.63 -5.08
N PHE A 84 8.16 -2.32 -5.29
CA PHE A 84 7.98 -1.33 -4.23
C PHE A 84 6.56 -1.35 -3.67
N SER A 85 5.54 -1.27 -4.53
CA SER A 85 4.13 -1.29 -4.12
C SER A 85 3.77 -2.53 -3.28
N TRP A 86 4.32 -3.68 -3.66
CA TRP A 86 4.17 -4.94 -2.93
C TRP A 86 4.85 -4.93 -1.56
N ALA A 87 6.11 -4.49 -1.47
CA ALA A 87 6.92 -4.62 -0.26
C ALA A 87 6.79 -3.44 0.73
N ALA A 88 6.58 -2.23 0.23
CA ALA A 88 6.68 -1.01 1.01
C ALA A 88 5.60 -0.97 2.10
N HIS A 89 6.02 -0.80 3.35
CA HIS A 89 5.13 -0.62 4.49
C HIS A 89 5.85 0.18 5.56
N LEU A 90 5.08 0.88 6.39
CA LEU A 90 5.61 1.66 7.52
C LEU A 90 5.43 0.88 8.82
N ARG A 91 6.52 0.57 9.52
CA ARG A 91 6.44 -0.05 10.86
C ARG A 91 5.75 0.88 11.85
N GLY A 92 4.87 0.32 12.67
CA GLY A 92 4.14 1.08 13.71
C GLY A 92 3.18 2.16 13.17
N ALA A 93 2.81 2.09 11.89
CA ALA A 93 1.93 3.06 11.28
C ALA A 93 0.52 3.07 11.90
N SER A 94 -0.06 4.27 12.02
CA SER A 94 -1.44 4.43 12.45
C SER A 94 -2.42 3.75 11.47
N PHE A 95 -3.62 3.41 11.96
CA PHE A 95 -4.69 2.89 11.09
C PHE A 95 -4.99 3.82 9.92
N ARG A 96 -5.00 5.15 10.16
CA ARG A 96 -5.20 6.15 9.11
C ARG A 96 -4.12 6.08 8.03
N THR A 97 -2.85 6.01 8.43
CA THR A 97 -1.72 5.90 7.49
C THR A 97 -1.80 4.62 6.66
N ARG A 98 -2.19 3.49 7.29
CA ARG A 98 -2.39 2.22 6.57
C ARG A 98 -3.53 2.30 5.57
N LEU A 99 -4.65 2.94 5.93
CA LEU A 99 -5.77 3.19 5.02
C LEU A 99 -5.38 4.12 3.85
N LEU A 100 -4.62 5.18 4.11
CA LEU A 100 -4.09 6.05 3.05
C LEU A 100 -3.21 5.27 2.09
N HIS A 101 -2.32 4.42 2.60
CA HIS A 101 -1.46 3.60 1.77
C HIS A 101 -2.27 2.62 0.89
N LEU A 102 -3.21 1.90 1.49
CA LEU A 102 -4.14 1.02 0.77
C LEU A 102 -4.93 1.79 -0.31
N SER A 103 -5.41 2.99 0.03
CA SER A 103 -6.10 3.85 -0.92
C SER A 103 -5.21 4.38 -2.05
N ALA A 104 -3.93 4.65 -1.80
CA ALA A 104 -2.98 5.17 -2.77
C ALA A 104 -2.49 4.08 -3.75
N ARG A 105 -2.47 2.81 -3.31
CA ARG A 105 -2.21 1.65 -4.18
C ARG A 105 -3.36 1.36 -5.15
N ASP A 106 -4.59 1.77 -4.79
CA ASP A 106 -5.78 1.78 -5.66
C ASP A 106 -6.01 0.44 -6.38
N HIS A 107 -6.40 -0.58 -5.61
CA HIS A 107 -6.56 -1.99 -6.00
C HIS A 107 -5.27 -2.81 -6.15
N GLY A 108 -4.09 -2.17 -6.18
CA GLY A 108 -2.84 -2.88 -6.43
C GLY A 108 -2.93 -3.70 -7.72
N ARG A 109 -2.35 -4.90 -7.72
CA ARG A 109 -2.48 -5.87 -8.83
C ARG A 109 -3.60 -6.90 -8.64
N ASP A 110 -4.06 -7.10 -7.41
CA ASP A 110 -5.15 -8.01 -7.08
C ASP A 110 -6.05 -7.34 -6.03
N THR A 111 -7.30 -7.08 -6.39
CA THR A 111 -8.26 -6.46 -5.46
C THR A 111 -8.54 -7.33 -4.25
N ARG A 112 -8.35 -8.65 -4.34
CA ARG A 112 -8.55 -9.57 -3.21
C ARG A 112 -7.53 -9.32 -2.10
N ASP A 113 -6.28 -9.04 -2.45
CA ASP A 113 -5.24 -8.73 -1.48
C ASP A 113 -5.58 -7.43 -0.74
N GLU A 114 -6.11 -6.42 -1.44
CA GLU A 114 -6.53 -5.17 -0.81
C GLU A 114 -7.76 -5.35 0.09
N ILE A 115 -8.71 -6.21 -0.29
CA ILE A 115 -9.85 -6.55 0.57
C ILE A 115 -9.39 -7.27 1.84
N MET A 116 -8.42 -8.19 1.71
CA MET A 116 -7.83 -8.88 2.85
C MET A 116 -7.10 -7.89 3.78
N ALA A 117 -6.25 -7.02 3.22
CA ALA A 117 -5.53 -6.00 3.98
C ALA A 117 -6.49 -5.03 4.70
N LEU A 118 -7.60 -4.64 4.07
CA LEU A 118 -8.66 -3.85 4.70
C LEU A 118 -9.34 -4.61 5.85
N GLY A 119 -9.58 -5.92 5.66
CA GLY A 119 -10.10 -6.81 6.70
C GLY A 119 -9.19 -6.87 7.93
N ASP A 120 -7.89 -7.03 7.71
CA ASP A 120 -6.88 -7.10 8.77
C ASP A 120 -6.82 -5.78 9.55
N ILE A 121 -6.80 -4.63 8.86
CA ILE A 121 -6.84 -3.31 9.48
C ILE A 121 -8.06 -3.15 10.41
N ARG A 122 -9.24 -3.62 9.97
CA ARG A 122 -10.48 -3.55 10.77
C ARG A 122 -10.44 -4.50 11.97
N ALA A 123 -9.94 -5.72 11.77
CA ALA A 123 -9.82 -6.70 12.84
C ALA A 123 -8.89 -6.18 13.94
N GLU A 124 -7.75 -5.62 13.57
CA GLU A 124 -6.80 -5.00 14.49
C GLU A 124 -7.39 -3.78 15.22
N ALA A 125 -8.10 -2.89 14.52
CA ALA A 125 -8.76 -1.75 15.14
C ALA A 125 -9.83 -2.17 16.15
N THR A 126 -10.60 -3.21 15.82
CA THR A 126 -11.61 -3.79 16.71
C THR A 126 -10.96 -4.39 17.95
N ALA A 127 -9.89 -5.16 17.78
CA ALA A 127 -9.13 -5.74 18.89
C ALA A 127 -8.52 -4.65 19.80
N ALA A 128 -8.16 -3.50 19.24
CA ALA A 128 -7.67 -2.33 19.97
C ALA A 128 -8.79 -1.45 20.57
N GLY A 129 -10.07 -1.78 20.34
CA GLY A 129 -11.21 -0.97 20.80
C GLY A 129 -11.36 0.39 20.10
N VAL A 130 -10.78 0.54 18.91
CA VAL A 130 -10.79 1.79 18.13
C VAL A 130 -11.92 1.76 17.10
N ASP A 131 -12.78 2.78 17.13
CA ASP A 131 -13.77 2.98 16.06
C ASP A 131 -13.10 3.54 14.80
N ILE A 132 -12.84 2.67 13.82
CA ILE A 132 -12.17 3.03 12.56
C ILE A 132 -13.13 3.62 11.51
N ARG A 133 -14.45 3.59 11.72
CA ARG A 133 -15.44 4.01 10.71
C ARG A 133 -15.27 5.47 10.25
N PRO A 134 -14.96 6.45 11.13
CA PRO A 134 -14.68 7.81 10.68
C PRO A 134 -13.47 7.89 9.74
N LEU A 135 -12.40 7.14 10.03
CA LEU A 135 -11.19 7.10 9.20
C LEU A 135 -11.45 6.46 7.84
N LEU A 136 -12.30 5.42 7.78
CA LEU A 136 -12.70 4.81 6.52
C LEU A 136 -13.45 5.79 5.62
N ARG A 137 -14.39 6.57 6.19
CA ARG A 137 -15.14 7.60 5.44
C ARG A 137 -14.24 8.73 4.97
N GLU A 138 -13.35 9.22 5.84
CA GLU A 138 -12.35 10.24 5.51
C GLU A 138 -11.47 9.81 4.33
N VAL A 139 -10.86 8.62 4.41
CA VAL A 139 -9.96 8.15 3.35
C VAL A 139 -10.74 7.87 2.06
N ALA A 140 -11.99 7.41 2.14
CA ALA A 140 -12.84 7.18 0.98
C ALA A 140 -13.08 8.46 0.15
N GLU A 141 -13.07 9.64 0.77
CA GLU A 141 -13.19 10.92 0.05
C GLU A 141 -11.97 11.22 -0.83
N LEU A 142 -10.80 10.68 -0.46
CA LEU A 142 -9.55 10.82 -1.20
C LEU A 142 -9.39 9.74 -2.28
N SER A 143 -10.08 8.61 -2.12
CA SER A 143 -9.94 7.41 -2.94
C SER A 143 -10.47 7.56 -4.37
N SER A 144 -9.91 6.74 -5.25
CA SER A 144 -10.37 6.61 -6.63
C SER A 144 -11.80 6.08 -6.70
N THR A 145 -12.55 6.56 -7.69
CA THR A 145 -13.88 6.03 -8.08
C THR A 145 -13.78 5.03 -9.24
N VAL A 146 -12.57 4.70 -9.70
CA VAL A 146 -12.37 3.78 -10.82
C VAL A 146 -12.55 2.33 -10.35
N ASN A 147 -13.43 1.58 -11.02
CA ASN A 147 -13.61 0.15 -10.80
C ASN A 147 -12.73 -0.65 -11.77
N LYS A 148 -11.44 -0.79 -11.45
CA LYS A 148 -10.42 -1.38 -12.35
C LYS A 148 -10.69 -2.84 -12.72
N TYR A 149 -11.19 -3.62 -11.76
CA TYR A 149 -11.28 -5.08 -11.87
C TYR A 149 -12.71 -5.62 -11.67
N GLY A 150 -13.73 -4.76 -11.71
CA GLY A 150 -15.14 -5.16 -11.60
C GLY A 150 -15.64 -5.42 -10.17
N MET A 151 -14.82 -5.27 -9.14
CA MET A 151 -15.18 -5.52 -7.73
C MET A 151 -15.68 -4.28 -6.97
N GLY A 152 -15.80 -3.14 -7.64
CA GLY A 152 -16.09 -1.82 -7.06
C GLY A 152 -14.85 -0.94 -7.03
N SER A 153 -15.02 0.36 -6.83
CA SER A 153 -13.88 1.26 -6.67
C SER A 153 -13.30 1.20 -5.25
N MET A 154 -12.06 1.67 -5.08
CA MET A 154 -11.45 1.76 -3.75
C MET A 154 -12.29 2.62 -2.79
N ARG A 155 -12.90 3.71 -3.30
CA ARG A 155 -13.87 4.50 -2.53
C ARG A 155 -15.06 3.64 -2.06
N ASP A 156 -15.66 2.86 -2.95
CA ASP A 156 -16.82 2.03 -2.59
C ASP A 156 -16.46 0.94 -1.57
N LEU A 157 -15.29 0.33 -1.72
CA LEU A 157 -14.80 -0.68 -0.79
C LEU A 157 -14.63 -0.12 0.63
N LEU A 158 -14.06 1.08 0.77
CA LEU A 158 -13.91 1.74 2.06
C LEU A 158 -15.25 2.15 2.67
N LEU A 159 -16.18 2.68 1.86
CA LEU A 159 -17.51 3.07 2.33
C LEU A 159 -18.30 1.85 2.83
N ARG A 160 -18.32 0.75 2.06
CA ARG A 160 -18.96 -0.51 2.49
C ARG A 160 -18.37 -1.08 3.77
N ALA A 161 -17.08 -0.87 4.00
CA ALA A 161 -16.41 -1.30 5.22
C ALA A 161 -16.72 -0.42 6.44
N ALA A 162 -17.21 0.80 6.23
CA ALA A 162 -17.60 1.75 7.26
C ALA A 162 -19.06 1.60 7.75
N ASP A 163 -19.84 0.80 7.02
CA ASP A 163 -21.22 0.41 7.32
C ASP A 163 -21.27 -0.86 8.19
#